data_AF-A0A915MGA4-F1
#
_entry.id   AF-A0A915MGA4-F1
#
_cell.length_a   1.000
_cell.length_b   1.000
_cell.length_c   1.000
_cell.angle_alpha   90.00
_cell.angle_beta   90.00
_cell.angle_gamma   90.00
#
_symmetry.space_group_name_H-M   'P 1'
#
loop_
_entity.id
_entity.type
_entity.pdbx_description
1 polymer ?
#
loop_
_entity_poly.entity_id
_entity_poly.type
_entity_poly.pdbx_seq_one_letter_code
_entity_poly.pdbx_strand_id
1 'polypeptide(L)'
;MRFCQILFGSARVVRSSGSRLGGSKGRQAISLTQAAVSRIKELIQQKPGAKALKIGVQQRGCSGLTYTLEYADQKGRLDEEVEQDGVVIWIDSKAQLTLIGSEMDFERSKLAAEFIFHNPNIKSTCGCGESFSMDTPSINITGEPQTIKEIKENFINPQS
;
A
#
# COMPACT_ATOMS: atom_id res chain seq x y z
N MET A 1 18.94 -5.93 -22.43
CA MET A 1 17.95 -4.82 -22.38
C MET A 1 16.56 -5.42 -22.23
N ARG A 2 15.94 -5.37 -21.04
CA ARG A 2 14.53 -5.74 -20.88
C ARG A 2 13.89 -4.77 -19.89
N PHE A 3 13.04 -3.91 -20.46
CA PHE A 3 12.27 -2.88 -19.78
C PHE A 3 11.41 -3.51 -18.69
N CYS A 4 11.74 -3.17 -17.43
CA CYS A 4 10.93 -3.38 -16.26
C CYS A 4 9.79 -2.35 -16.30
N GLN A 5 8.59 -2.76 -16.72
CA GLN A 5 7.39 -1.93 -16.56
C GLN A 5 6.83 -2.17 -15.17
N ILE A 6 7.07 -1.19 -14.32
CA ILE A 6 6.62 -1.14 -12.93
C ILE A 6 5.14 -0.73 -12.96
N LEU A 7 4.25 -1.62 -12.54
CA LEU A 7 2.87 -1.29 -12.20
C LEU A 7 2.79 -1.10 -10.69
N PHE A 8 2.92 0.16 -10.26
CA PHE A 8 2.74 0.60 -8.89
C PHE A 8 1.25 0.51 -8.50
N GLY A 9 0.84 -0.64 -7.95
CA GLY A 9 -0.40 -0.77 -7.19
C GLY A 9 -0.12 -0.56 -5.71
N SER A 10 -0.49 0.60 -5.17
CA SER A 10 -0.36 0.87 -3.73
C SER A 10 -1.51 0.19 -3.00
N ALA A 11 -1.23 -0.87 -2.23
CA ALA A 11 -2.24 -1.52 -1.39
C ALA A 11 -2.39 -0.77 -0.05
N ARG A 12 -3.63 -0.44 0.33
CA ARG A 12 -3.96 0.25 1.58
C ARG A 12 -4.32 -0.76 2.68
N VAL A 13 -3.91 -0.48 3.92
CA VAL A 13 -4.21 -1.32 5.09
C VAL A 13 -5.28 -0.64 5.93
N VAL A 14 -6.36 -1.34 6.24
CA VAL A 14 -7.43 -0.84 7.12
C VAL A 14 -7.69 -1.82 8.28
N ARG A 15 -8.30 -1.33 9.37
CA ARG A 15 -8.54 -2.10 10.59
C ARG A 15 -9.92 -2.76 10.52
N SER A 16 -10.03 -4.09 10.68
CA SER A 16 -11.34 -4.75 10.69
C SER A 16 -11.97 -4.71 12.09
N SER A 17 -13.18 -4.17 12.16
CA SER A 17 -14.11 -4.35 13.28
C SER A 17 -14.84 -5.68 13.12
N GLY A 18 -14.75 -6.53 14.14
CA GLY A 18 -14.97 -7.98 14.03
C GLY A 18 -16.35 -8.44 13.58
N SER A 19 -16.33 -9.45 12.72
CA SER A 19 -17.46 -10.33 12.37
C SER A 19 -17.04 -11.79 12.60
N ARG A 20 -17.97 -12.58 13.13
CA ARG A 20 -17.76 -13.94 13.66
C ARG A 20 -17.36 -14.91 12.53
N LEU A 21 -16.13 -15.39 12.54
CA LEU A 21 -15.62 -16.43 11.64
C LEU A 21 -16.02 -17.82 12.14
N GLY A 22 -16.88 -18.49 11.39
CA GLY A 22 -17.13 -19.93 11.49
C GLY A 22 -16.27 -20.70 10.49
N GLY A 23 -15.68 -21.80 10.93
CA GLY A 23 -15.00 -22.78 10.09
C GLY A 23 -13.50 -22.84 10.34
N SER A 24 -13.06 -23.88 11.05
CA SER A 24 -11.66 -24.24 11.26
C SER A 24 -11.00 -24.65 9.94
N LYS A 25 -10.62 -23.66 9.12
CA LYS A 25 -9.68 -23.84 8.01
C LYS A 25 -8.28 -23.90 8.63
N GLY A 26 -7.47 -24.89 8.22
CA GLY A 26 -6.08 -25.01 8.68
C GLY A 26 -5.38 -23.65 8.60
N ARG A 27 -4.50 -23.35 9.55
CA ARG A 27 -3.85 -22.03 9.74
C ARG A 27 -3.17 -21.54 8.45
N GLN A 28 -3.95 -20.99 7.52
CA GLN A 28 -3.46 -20.26 6.37
C GLN A 28 -2.90 -18.95 6.89
N ALA A 29 -1.74 -18.54 6.38
CA ALA A 29 -1.11 -17.30 6.81
C ALA A 29 -2.05 -16.09 6.60
N ILE A 30 -2.87 -16.13 5.54
CA ILE A 30 -3.82 -15.07 5.19
C ILE A 30 -5.14 -15.72 4.71
N SER A 31 -6.27 -15.06 4.95
CA SER A 31 -7.56 -15.40 4.33
C SER A 31 -7.88 -14.48 3.17
N LEU A 32 -8.58 -14.98 2.15
CA LEU A 32 -9.04 -14.19 1.01
C LEU A 32 -10.56 -14.04 1.03
N THR A 33 -11.06 -12.85 0.69
CA THR A 33 -12.49 -12.68 0.38
C THR A 33 -12.82 -13.25 -1.00
N GLN A 34 -14.10 -13.51 -1.26
CA GLN A 34 -14.55 -14.01 -2.58
C GLN A 34 -14.29 -13.00 -3.71
N ALA A 35 -14.35 -11.69 -3.41
CA ALA A 35 -14.01 -10.63 -4.36
C ALA A 35 -12.53 -10.69 -4.75
N ALA A 36 -11.65 -10.86 -3.76
CA ALA A 36 -10.23 -10.99 -3.99
C ALA A 36 -9.90 -12.25 -4.81
N VAL A 37 -10.44 -13.42 -4.44
CA VAL A 37 -10.28 -14.67 -5.19
C VAL A 37 -10.68 -14.50 -6.66
N SER A 38 -11.86 -13.94 -6.92
CA SER A 38 -12.38 -13.73 -8.28
C SER A 38 -11.44 -12.84 -9.09
N ARG A 39 -10.99 -11.74 -8.48
CA ARG A 39 -10.08 -10.82 -9.16
C ARG A 39 -8.74 -11.46 -9.48
N ILE A 40 -8.18 -12.26 -8.57
CA ILE A 40 -6.89 -12.91 -8.82
C ILE A 40 -6.99 -13.90 -9.97
N LYS A 41 -8.09 -14.67 -10.05
CA LYS A 41 -8.34 -15.56 -11.20
C LYS A 41 -8.29 -14.79 -12.51
N GLU A 42 -8.96 -13.64 -12.58
CA GLU A 42 -8.92 -12.78 -13.78
C GLU A 42 -7.50 -12.31 -14.10
N LEU A 43 -6.75 -11.84 -13.10
CA LEU A 43 -5.38 -11.32 -13.28
C LEU A 43 -4.42 -12.40 -13.79
N ILE A 44 -4.50 -13.62 -13.26
CA ILE A 44 -3.68 -14.75 -13.71
C ILE A 44 -4.06 -15.16 -15.13
N GLN A 45 -5.35 -15.20 -15.47
CA GLN A 45 -5.81 -15.50 -16.84
C GLN A 45 -5.33 -14.45 -17.86
N GLN A 46 -5.22 -13.19 -17.45
CA GLN A 46 -4.72 -12.10 -18.32
C GLN A 46 -3.21 -12.16 -18.57
N LYS A 47 -2.44 -12.84 -17.71
CA LYS A 47 -0.99 -12.92 -17.81
C LYS A 47 -0.53 -14.35 -18.09
N PRO A 48 -0.49 -14.79 -19.36
CA PRO A 48 0.00 -16.12 -19.70
C PRO A 48 1.45 -16.29 -19.23
N GLY A 49 1.71 -17.35 -18.47
CA GLY A 49 3.01 -17.66 -17.87
C GLY A 49 3.12 -17.36 -16.37
N ALA A 50 2.22 -16.55 -15.80
CA ALA A 50 2.12 -16.41 -14.35
C ALA A 50 1.41 -17.64 -13.77
N LYS A 51 1.97 -18.23 -12.71
CA LYS A 51 1.36 -19.37 -12.00
C LYS A 51 0.63 -18.93 -10.73
N ALA A 52 1.12 -17.87 -10.09
CA ALA A 52 0.56 -17.32 -8.87
C ALA A 52 0.82 -15.81 -8.80
N LEU A 53 0.08 -15.14 -7.93
CA LEU A 53 0.49 -13.82 -7.44
C LEU A 53 1.38 -14.00 -6.23
N LYS A 54 2.46 -13.21 -6.16
CA LYS A 54 3.36 -13.14 -5.04
C LYS A 54 3.13 -11.86 -4.25
N ILE A 55 2.92 -11.99 -2.95
CA ILE A 55 2.80 -10.88 -2.00
C ILE A 55 4.16 -10.63 -1.35
N GLY A 56 4.66 -9.42 -1.51
CA GLY A 56 5.89 -8.95 -0.90
C GLY A 56 5.66 -7.74 0.02
N VAL A 57 6.74 -7.27 0.62
CA VAL A 57 6.80 -5.99 1.34
C VAL A 57 7.92 -5.15 0.76
N GLN A 58 7.66 -3.86 0.57
CA GLN A 58 8.67 -2.88 0.20
C GLN A 58 8.69 -1.72 1.20
N GLN A 59 9.89 -1.17 1.41
CA GLN A 59 10.08 -0.03 2.29
C GLN A 59 9.65 1.26 1.57
N ARG A 60 8.77 2.03 2.21
CA ARG A 60 8.29 3.34 1.78
C ARG A 60 8.63 4.37 2.86
N GLY A 61 9.48 5.33 2.52
CA GLY A 61 9.88 6.42 3.43
C GLY A 61 10.77 5.95 4.59
N CYS A 62 10.83 6.76 5.65
CA CYS A 62 11.74 6.54 6.79
C CYS A 62 11.42 5.25 7.57
N SER A 63 10.12 4.92 7.72
CA SER A 63 9.68 3.80 8.57
C SER A 63 8.46 3.04 8.02
N GLY A 64 8.00 3.34 6.80
CA GLY A 64 6.82 2.71 6.23
C GLY A 64 7.14 1.40 5.53
N LEU A 65 6.25 0.41 5.67
CA LEU A 65 6.21 -0.77 4.82
C LEU A 65 4.94 -0.74 3.98
N THR A 66 5.02 -1.21 2.74
CA THR A 66 3.89 -1.31 1.83
C THR A 66 3.90 -2.68 1.20
N TYR A 67 2.73 -3.30 1.10
CA TYR A 67 2.58 -4.58 0.43
C TYR A 67 2.66 -4.41 -1.08
N THR A 68 3.32 -5.35 -1.74
CA THR A 68 3.45 -5.39 -3.20
C THR A 68 2.86 -6.67 -3.75
N LEU A 69 2.25 -6.59 -4.92
CA LEU A 69 1.70 -7.73 -5.64
C LEU A 69 2.44 -7.88 -6.97
N GLU A 70 3.04 -9.04 -7.18
CA GLU A 70 3.81 -9.32 -8.39
C GLU A 70 3.34 -10.64 -9.01
N TYR A 71 3.35 -10.72 -10.34
CA TYR A 71 3.13 -11.99 -11.02
C TYR A 71 4.37 -12.86 -10.88
N ALA A 72 4.19 -14.11 -10.49
CA ALA A 72 5.28 -15.05 -10.32
C ALA A 72 5.00 -16.35 -11.10
N ASP A 73 6.02 -16.84 -11.81
CA ASP A 73 6.01 -18.12 -12.51
C ASP A 73 6.61 -19.26 -11.68
N GLN A 74 7.41 -18.92 -10.66
CA GLN A 74 8.11 -19.86 -9.78
C GLN A 74 8.04 -19.45 -8.32
N LYS A 75 7.83 -20.45 -7.45
CA LYS A 75 7.82 -20.30 -5.99
C LYS A 75 9.24 -20.16 -5.48
N GLY A 76 9.52 -19.14 -4.67
CA GLY A 76 10.79 -19.01 -3.97
C GLY A 76 10.94 -20.07 -2.86
N ARG A 77 12.18 -20.43 -2.53
CA ARG A 77 12.48 -21.49 -1.54
C ARG A 77 11.90 -21.23 -0.15
N LEU A 78 11.81 -19.96 0.23
CA LEU A 78 11.32 -19.52 1.54
C LEU A 78 9.91 -18.93 1.46
N ASP A 79 9.29 -18.96 0.28
CA ASP A 79 7.95 -18.42 0.09
C ASP A 79 6.92 -19.41 0.63
N GLU A 80 5.90 -18.89 1.27
CA GLU A 80 4.76 -19.69 1.74
C GLU A 80 3.72 -19.77 0.64
N GLU A 81 3.15 -20.96 0.43
CA GLU A 81 2.08 -21.14 -0.55
C GLU A 81 0.73 -21.20 0.15
N VAL A 82 -0.17 -20.32 -0.27
CA VAL A 82 -1.55 -20.26 0.22
C VAL A 82 -2.46 -20.57 -0.95
N GLU A 83 -3.15 -21.70 -0.87
CA GLU A 83 -4.19 -22.07 -1.81
C GLU A 83 -5.57 -21.83 -1.19
N GLN A 84 -6.41 -21.06 -1.89
CA GLN A 84 -7.78 -20.85 -1.49
C GLN A 84 -8.69 -20.79 -2.72
N ASP A 85 -9.78 -21.57 -2.69
CA ASP A 85 -10.84 -21.56 -3.70
C ASP A 85 -10.32 -21.73 -5.13
N GLY A 86 -9.26 -22.53 -5.29
CA GLY A 86 -8.59 -22.83 -6.57
C GLY A 86 -7.62 -21.75 -7.05
N VAL A 87 -7.27 -20.78 -6.21
CA VAL A 87 -6.25 -19.76 -6.48
C VAL A 87 -5.03 -20.03 -5.64
N VAL A 88 -3.86 -19.93 -6.26
CA VAL A 88 -2.56 -20.05 -5.58
C VAL A 88 -1.93 -18.67 -5.43
N ILE A 89 -1.50 -18.37 -4.22
CA ILE A 89 -0.75 -17.17 -3.87
C ILE A 89 0.54 -17.59 -3.17
N TRP A 90 1.64 -16.89 -3.46
CA TRP A 90 2.89 -17.03 -2.74
C TRP A 90 3.16 -15.82 -1.86
N ILE A 91 3.65 -16.04 -0.65
CA ILE A 91 3.97 -14.97 0.30
C ILE A 91 5.47 -14.99 0.56
N ASP A 92 6.13 -13.86 0.28
CA ASP A 92 7.54 -13.72 0.59
C ASP A 92 7.80 -13.92 2.08
N SER A 93 8.87 -14.62 2.42
CA SER A 93 9.38 -14.80 3.79
C SER A 93 9.32 -13.53 4.67
N LYS A 94 9.61 -12.35 4.09
CA LYS A 94 9.59 -11.07 4.81
C LYS A 94 8.17 -10.59 5.12
N ALA A 95 7.21 -10.92 4.25
CA ALA A 95 5.81 -10.51 4.37
C ALA A 95 4.98 -11.48 5.22
N GLN A 96 5.43 -12.73 5.37
CA GLN A 96 4.71 -13.78 6.12
C GLN A 96 4.32 -13.30 7.52
N LEU A 97 5.28 -12.86 8.33
CA LEU A 97 5.03 -12.44 9.71
C LEU A 97 4.03 -11.28 9.81
N THR A 98 4.09 -10.34 8.86
CA THR A 98 3.17 -9.21 8.84
C THR A 98 1.77 -9.61 8.40
N LEU A 99 1.61 -10.64 7.57
CA LEU A 99 0.31 -11.04 7.01
C LEU A 99 -0.43 -12.09 7.84
N ILE A 100 0.22 -12.70 8.84
CA ILE A 100 -0.41 -13.72 9.71
C ILE A 100 -1.73 -13.21 10.30
N GLY A 101 -2.81 -13.93 9.99
CA GLY A 101 -4.16 -13.63 10.48
C GLY A 101 -4.78 -12.37 9.87
N SER A 102 -4.20 -11.87 8.78
CA SER A 102 -4.81 -10.81 7.98
C SER A 102 -5.81 -11.38 6.99
N GLU A 103 -6.72 -10.53 6.53
CA GLU A 103 -7.65 -10.83 5.44
C GLU A 103 -7.35 -9.92 4.24
N MET A 104 -7.28 -10.50 3.04
CA MET A 104 -7.14 -9.76 1.79
C MET A 104 -8.48 -9.63 1.10
N ASP A 105 -8.87 -8.39 0.83
CA ASP A 105 -10.06 -8.02 0.08
C ASP A 105 -9.70 -7.28 -1.22
N PHE A 106 -10.66 -7.17 -2.12
CA PHE A 106 -10.54 -6.37 -3.35
C PHE A 106 -11.71 -5.41 -3.45
N GLU A 107 -11.40 -4.11 -3.37
CA GLU A 107 -12.40 -3.06 -3.49
C GLU A 107 -12.29 -2.39 -4.86
N ARG A 108 -13.44 -2.28 -5.54
CA ARG A 108 -13.56 -1.59 -6.82
C ARG A 108 -14.54 -0.44 -6.68
N SER A 109 -14.01 0.78 -6.71
CA SER A 109 -14.78 2.01 -6.81
C SER A 109 -14.81 2.54 -8.26
N LYS A 110 -15.54 3.62 -8.49
CA LYS A 110 -15.56 4.28 -9.81
C LYS A 110 -14.21 4.88 -10.21
N LEU A 111 -13.37 5.19 -9.23
CA LEU A 111 -12.11 5.91 -9.42
C LEU A 111 -10.88 5.01 -9.25
N ALA A 112 -10.98 3.94 -8.47
CA ALA A 112 -9.87 3.06 -8.15
C ALA A 112 -10.30 1.61 -8.01
N ALA A 113 -9.37 0.70 -8.26
CA ALA A 113 -9.52 -0.73 -7.99
C ALA A 113 -8.25 -1.21 -7.29
N GLU A 114 -8.36 -1.59 -6.02
CA GLU A 114 -7.20 -1.88 -5.18
C GLU A 114 -7.43 -3.11 -4.29
N PHE A 115 -6.33 -3.78 -3.95
CA PHE A 115 -6.33 -4.83 -2.94
C PHE A 115 -6.14 -4.20 -1.56
N ILE A 116 -7.03 -4.54 -0.64
CA ILE A 116 -7.04 -4.02 0.72
C ILE A 116 -6.66 -5.15 1.66
N PHE A 117 -5.73 -4.87 2.58
CA PHE A 117 -5.30 -5.83 3.59
C PHE A 117 -5.82 -5.41 4.96
N HIS A 118 -6.64 -6.27 5.57
CA HIS A 118 -7.17 -6.09 6.91
C HIS A 118 -6.29 -6.82 7.91
N ASN A 119 -5.37 -6.10 8.56
CA ASN A 119 -4.45 -6.70 9.52
C ASN A 119 -4.83 -6.31 10.98
N PRO A 120 -5.29 -7.27 11.80
CA PRO A 120 -5.67 -6.98 13.18
C PRO A 120 -4.47 -6.59 14.07
N ASN A 121 -3.25 -6.93 13.66
CA ASN A 121 -2.02 -6.69 14.41
C ASN A 121 -1.43 -5.29 14.18
N ILE A 122 -1.90 -4.53 13.18
CA ILE A 122 -1.41 -3.17 12.90
C ILE A 122 -2.22 -2.16 13.71
N LYS A 123 -1.59 -1.59 14.75
CA LYS A 123 -2.09 -0.39 15.44
C LYS A 123 -1.58 0.84 14.70
N SER A 124 -2.47 1.46 13.91
CA SER A 124 -2.38 2.83 13.35
C SER A 124 -1.05 3.25 12.69
N THR A 125 -1.10 3.44 11.36
CA THR A 125 -0.21 4.32 10.60
C THR A 125 -0.02 5.65 11.35
N CYS A 126 1.23 6.02 11.62
CA CYS A 126 1.60 7.30 12.20
C CYS A 126 0.99 8.42 11.34
N GLY A 127 -0.02 9.09 11.86
CA GLY A 127 -0.64 10.26 11.25
C GLY A 127 0.23 11.48 11.50
N CYS A 128 1.15 11.76 10.57
CA CYS A 128 1.62 13.13 10.37
C CYS A 128 0.65 13.78 9.38
N GLY A 129 -0.41 14.38 9.91
CA GLY A 129 -1.45 15.05 9.15
C GLY A 129 -0.95 16.33 8.50
N GLU A 130 -0.41 16.23 7.30
CA GLU A 130 -0.20 17.40 6.43
C GLU A 130 -1.09 17.26 5.21
N SER A 131 -2.29 17.82 5.37
CA SER A 131 -3.30 18.04 4.35
C SER A 131 -2.72 18.91 3.23
N PHE A 132 -2.55 18.35 2.03
CA PHE A 132 -2.45 19.17 0.82
C PHE A 132 -3.86 19.32 0.25
N SER A 133 -4.54 20.40 0.63
CA SER A 133 -5.64 20.93 -0.16
C SER A 133 -5.08 21.39 -1.50
N MET A 134 -5.40 20.64 -2.55
CA MET A 134 -5.29 21.16 -3.91
C MET A 134 -6.54 21.94 -4.24
N ASP A 135 -6.52 23.23 -3.92
CA ASP A 135 -7.44 24.22 -4.48
C ASP A 135 -6.60 25.21 -5.29
N THR A 136 -6.64 25.06 -6.61
CA THR A 136 -6.32 26.14 -7.55
C THR A 136 -7.16 25.85 -8.80
N PRO A 137 -7.75 26.84 -9.51
CA PRO A 137 -7.39 28.27 -9.60
C PRO A 137 -8.64 29.21 -9.42
N SER A 138 -8.59 30.52 -9.20
CA SER A 138 -8.08 31.63 -10.02
C SER A 138 -8.52 32.97 -9.38
N ILE A 139 -7.65 33.99 -9.43
CA ILE A 139 -7.93 35.45 -9.56
C ILE A 139 -8.63 36.17 -8.38
N ASN A 140 -7.89 36.98 -7.61
CA ASN A 140 -7.87 38.46 -7.66
C ASN A 140 -7.18 39.01 -6.39
N ILE A 141 -5.97 39.60 -6.50
CA ILE A 141 -5.56 40.69 -5.60
C ILE A 141 -4.88 41.76 -6.44
N THR A 142 -5.63 42.86 -6.57
CA THR A 142 -5.22 44.19 -7.02
C THR A 142 -4.31 44.83 -5.97
N GLY A 143 -3.18 45.40 -6.39
CA GLY A 143 -2.35 46.39 -5.66
C GLY A 143 -1.50 45.82 -4.52
N GLU A 144 -0.32 46.32 -4.17
CA GLU A 144 0.59 47.36 -4.64
C GLU A 144 1.95 47.06 -3.91
N PRO A 145 3.14 47.31 -4.47
CA PRO A 145 4.39 46.79 -3.90
C PRO A 145 4.87 47.61 -2.69
N GLN A 146 4.98 46.99 -1.51
CA GLN A 146 5.66 47.61 -0.38
C GLN A 146 7.15 47.25 -0.36
N THR A 147 7.94 48.32 -0.45
CA THR A 147 9.37 48.49 -0.65
C THR A 147 10.26 47.77 0.35
N ILE A 148 11.36 47.18 -0.14
CA ILE A 148 12.50 46.68 0.64
C ILE A 148 13.28 47.89 1.19
N LYS A 149 12.89 48.41 2.34
CA LYS A 149 13.70 49.26 3.23
C LYS A 149 13.24 48.96 4.67
N GLU A 150 14.19 48.88 5.61
CA GLU A 150 13.99 48.68 7.06
C GLU A 150 14.00 47.25 7.64
N ILE A 151 14.99 46.40 7.31
CA ILE A 151 15.46 45.35 8.25
C ILE A 151 16.98 45.11 8.11
N LYS A 152 17.85 46.13 8.27
CA LYS A 152 19.32 45.95 8.40
C LYS A 152 20.04 47.02 9.24
N GLU A 153 19.49 47.38 10.40
CA GLU A 153 20.25 48.13 11.41
C GLU A 153 19.87 47.61 12.79
N ASN A 154 20.67 46.67 13.32
CA ASN A 154 20.91 46.41 14.76
C ASN A 154 21.54 45.02 15.00
N PHE A 155 22.59 44.66 14.25
CA PHE A 155 23.35 43.43 14.59
C PHE A 155 24.85 43.54 14.34
N ILE A 156 25.46 44.70 14.62
CA ILE A 156 26.91 44.79 14.83
C ILE A 156 27.17 45.90 15.86
N ASN A 157 27.41 45.54 17.12
CA ASN A 157 28.14 46.41 18.04
C ASN A 157 29.20 45.58 18.78
N PRO A 158 30.50 45.79 18.48
CA PRO A 158 31.62 45.12 19.13
C PRO A 158 32.03 45.88 20.39
N GLN A 159 32.17 45.19 21.52
CA GLN A 159 32.82 45.71 22.73
C GLN A 159 33.71 44.62 23.33
N SER A 160 34.94 44.54 22.81
CA SER A 160 36.19 44.43 23.57
C SER A 160 37.37 44.67 22.63
#